data_AF-A0A5K1AIV4-F1
#
_entry.id   AF-A0A5K1AIV4-F1
#
_cell.length_a   1.000
_cell.length_b   1.000
_cell.length_c   1.000
_cell.angle_alpha   90.00
_cell.angle_beta   90.00
_cell.angle_gamma   90.00
#
_symmetry.space_group_name_H-M   'P 1'
#
loop_
_entity.id
_entity.type
_entity.pdbx_description
1 polymer ?
#
loop_
_entity_poly.entity_id
_entity_poly.type
_entity_poly.pdbx_seq_one_letter_code
_entity_poly.pdbx_strand_id
1 'polypeptide(L)'
;RMMSPEQLKRYLEEHVYPHLEQKQPFCLVYLHSLVQRNENFPGISALRWIYEEIPAAIRENLGAVYFVHPGLQSRLFFATFGRFLFSGG
;
A
#
# COMPACT_ATOMS: atom_id res chain seq x y z
N ARG A 1 -0.02 -14.27 13.47
CA ARG A 1 1.21 -13.61 13.96
C ARG A 1 1.27 -12.25 13.29
N MET A 2 1.11 -11.17 14.05
CA MET A 2 1.16 -9.81 13.51
C MET A 2 2.62 -9.47 13.20
N MET A 3 2.87 -8.98 12.00
CA MET A 3 4.19 -8.53 11.56
C MET A 3 4.39 -7.09 12.02
N SER A 4 5.56 -6.76 12.57
CA SER A 4 5.83 -5.38 12.99
C SER A 4 6.09 -4.48 11.77
N PRO A 5 5.84 -3.17 11.88
CA PRO A 5 6.19 -2.20 10.84
C PRO A 5 7.66 -2.30 10.39
N GLU A 6 8.58 -2.50 11.34
CA GLU A 6 10.02 -2.61 11.07
C GLU A 6 10.36 -3.89 10.32
N GLN A 7 9.68 -5.00 10.63
CA GLN A 7 9.83 -6.25 9.88
C GLN A 7 9.34 -6.08 8.44
N LEU A 8 8.26 -5.32 8.23
CA LEU A 8 7.76 -5.00 6.89
C LEU A 8 8.73 -4.16 6.11
N LYS A 9 9.25 -3.11 6.72
CA LYS A 9 10.24 -2.24 6.09
C LYS A 9 11.46 -3.03 5.62
N ARG A 10 12.05 -3.85 6.51
CA ARG A 10 13.21 -4.69 6.16
C ARG A 10 12.90 -5.65 5.03
N TYR A 11 11.74 -6.32 5.05
CA TYR A 11 11.34 -7.22 3.99
C TYR A 11 11.23 -6.52 2.63
N LEU A 12 10.64 -5.32 2.61
CA LEU A 12 10.51 -4.53 1.37
C LEU A 12 11.89 -4.11 0.84
N GLU A 13 12.79 -3.65 1.72
CA GLU A 13 14.15 -3.24 1.37
C GLU A 13 15.01 -4.40 0.85
N GLU A 14 14.92 -5.58 1.48
CA GLU A 14 15.76 -6.73 1.14
C GLU A 14 15.23 -7.53 -0.07
N HIS A 15 13.92 -7.58 -0.27
CA HIS A 15 13.31 -8.51 -1.23
C HIS A 15 12.48 -7.84 -2.33
N VAL A 16 11.92 -6.65 -2.11
CA VAL A 16 10.98 -6.04 -3.06
C VAL A 16 11.64 -4.91 -3.84
N TYR A 17 12.17 -3.90 -3.16
CA TYR A 17 12.74 -2.71 -3.79
C TYR A 17 13.88 -2.99 -4.78
N PRO A 18 14.79 -3.95 -4.56
CA PRO A 18 15.84 -4.26 -5.54
C PRO A 18 15.30 -4.67 -6.93
N HIS A 19 14.07 -5.18 -6.99
CA HIS A 19 13.41 -5.55 -8.24
C HIS A 19 12.65 -4.37 -8.88
N LEU A 20 12.37 -3.31 -8.10
CA LEU A 20 11.65 -2.10 -8.53
C LEU A 20 12.58 -0.91 -8.86
N GLU A 21 13.85 -0.98 -8.48
CA GLU A 21 14.89 0.01 -8.85
C GLU A 21 15.24 -0.02 -10.35
N GLN A 22 14.85 -1.08 -11.05
CA GLN A 22 14.86 -1.12 -12.50
C GLN A 22 13.84 -0.07 -12.95
N LYS A 23 14.27 1.00 -13.62
CA LYS A 23 13.50 2.23 -14.00
C LYS A 23 12.23 2.02 -14.87
N GLN A 24 11.56 0.89 -14.72
CA GLN A 24 10.33 0.52 -15.40
C GLN A 24 9.14 0.93 -14.52
N PRO A 25 8.12 1.55 -15.11
CA PRO A 25 6.88 1.81 -14.39
C PRO A 25 6.27 0.51 -13.85
N PHE A 26 5.75 0.57 -12.63
CA PHE A 26 5.01 -0.53 -12.04
C PHE A 26 3.68 -0.06 -11.45
N CYS A 27 2.80 -1.01 -11.15
CA CYS A 27 1.57 -0.76 -10.44
C CYS A 27 1.54 -1.53 -9.12
N LEU A 28 1.00 -0.90 -8.07
CA LEU A 28 0.75 -1.56 -6.80
C LEU A 28 -0.67 -2.11 -6.80
N VAL A 29 -0.84 -3.39 -6.53
CA VAL A 29 -2.15 -4.02 -6.40
C VAL A 29 -2.38 -4.40 -4.95
N TYR A 30 -3.25 -3.67 -4.27
CA TYR A 30 -3.68 -4.00 -2.92
C TYR A 30 -4.88 -4.94 -2.98
N LEU A 31 -4.65 -6.20 -2.63
CA LEU A 31 -5.68 -7.23 -2.53
C LEU A 31 -6.38 -7.13 -1.16
N HIS A 32 -7.62 -6.69 -1.17
CA HIS A 32 -8.47 -6.57 0.02
C HIS A 32 -9.57 -7.65 0.06
N SER A 33 -9.22 -8.86 -0.34
CA SER A 33 -10.12 -10.02 -0.31
C SER A 33 -10.12 -10.68 1.07
N LEU A 34 -11.30 -11.09 1.57
CA LEU A 34 -11.46 -11.78 2.86
C LEU A 34 -10.93 -11.00 4.07
N VAL A 35 -10.91 -9.67 3.96
CA VAL A 35 -10.48 -8.82 5.07
C VAL A 35 -11.61 -8.71 6.11
N GLN A 36 -11.30 -9.15 7.32
CA GLN A 36 -12.10 -8.94 8.53
C GLN A 36 -11.51 -7.76 9.31
N ARG A 37 -12.30 -6.71 9.50
CA ARG A 37 -11.86 -5.44 10.09
C ARG A 37 -11.14 -5.60 11.45
N ASN A 38 -11.56 -6.57 12.25
CA ASN A 38 -11.03 -6.79 13.60
C ASN A 38 -9.89 -7.82 13.65
N GLU A 39 -9.55 -8.46 12.53
CA GLU A 39 -8.57 -9.55 12.52
C GLU A 39 -7.35 -9.24 11.65
N ASN A 40 -7.57 -8.86 10.39
CA ASN A 40 -6.51 -8.77 9.39
C ASN A 40 -6.53 -7.44 8.61
N PHE A 41 -7.28 -6.45 9.10
CA PHE A 41 -7.22 -5.09 8.58
C PHE A 41 -6.21 -4.25 9.38
N PRO A 42 -5.08 -3.82 8.77
CA PRO A 42 -4.06 -3.06 9.48
C PRO A 42 -4.49 -1.63 9.83
N GLY A 43 -5.62 -1.17 9.30
CA GLY A 43 -6.12 0.19 9.52
C GLY A 43 -5.56 1.21 8.53
N ILE A 44 -6.19 2.38 8.51
CA ILE A 44 -5.87 3.47 7.58
C ILE A 44 -4.44 3.99 7.79
N SER A 45 -4.09 4.23 9.05
CA SER A 45 -2.80 4.82 9.43
C SER A 45 -1.63 3.93 9.03
N ALA A 46 -1.79 2.61 9.12
CA ALA A 46 -0.77 1.67 8.70
C ALA A 46 -0.60 1.66 7.17
N LEU A 47 -1.69 1.65 6.40
CA LEU A 47 -1.61 1.74 4.93
C LEU A 47 -0.96 3.05 4.46
N ARG A 48 -1.28 4.16 5.13
CA ARG A 48 -0.66 5.47 4.87
C ARG A 48 0.82 5.45 5.19
N TRP A 49 1.20 4.94 6.37
CA TRP A 49 2.60 4.82 6.78
C TRP A 49 3.39 3.97 5.78
N ILE A 50 2.85 2.82 5.34
CA ILE A 50 3.49 1.98 4.31
C ILE A 50 3.77 2.78 3.05
N TYR A 51 2.80 3.56 2.56
CA TYR A 51 2.97 4.38 1.36
C TYR A 51 4.00 5.51 1.56
N GLU A 52 3.98 6.18 2.71
CA GLU A 52 4.92 7.25 3.05
C GLU A 52 6.37 6.75 3.18
N GLU A 53 6.57 5.51 3.65
CA GLU A 53 7.89 4.88 3.78
C GLU A 53 8.49 4.36 2.46
N ILE A 54 7.72 4.33 1.36
CA ILE A 54 8.25 3.95 0.05
C ILE A 54 9.30 4.99 -0.38
N PRO A 55 10.55 4.62 -0.66
CA PRO A 55 11.58 5.57 -1.10
C PRO A 55 11.12 6.39 -2.32
N ALA A 56 11.46 7.68 -2.37
CA ALA A 56 11.03 8.58 -3.45
C ALA A 56 11.38 8.03 -4.85
N ALA A 57 12.60 7.51 -5.02
CA ALA A 57 13.06 6.90 -6.28
C ALA A 57 12.21 5.71 -6.75
N ILE A 58 11.60 4.95 -5.82
CA ILE A 58 10.67 3.87 -6.14
C ILE A 58 9.28 4.44 -6.42
N ARG A 59 8.84 5.41 -5.61
CA ARG A 59 7.52 6.04 -5.73
C ARG A 59 7.35 6.80 -7.05
N GLU A 60 8.42 7.38 -7.59
CA GLU A 60 8.43 8.04 -8.91
C GLU A 60 8.08 7.08 -10.07
N ASN A 61 8.38 5.79 -9.92
CA ASN A 61 8.05 4.76 -10.91
C ASN A 61 6.68 4.12 -10.68
N LEU A 62 5.97 4.47 -9.60
CA LEU A 62 4.64 3.96 -9.30
C LEU A 62 3.60 4.68 -10.16
N GLY A 63 3.15 4.03 -11.22
CA GLY A 63 2.18 4.61 -12.16
C GLY A 63 0.73 4.57 -11.66
N ALA A 64 0.35 3.53 -10.91
CA ALA A 64 -1.01 3.37 -10.41
C ALA A 64 -1.08 2.49 -9.16
N VAL A 65 -2.09 2.75 -8.33
CA VAL A 65 -2.47 1.87 -7.21
C VAL A 65 -3.87 1.32 -7.44
N TYR A 66 -3.97 0.01 -7.62
CA TYR A 66 -5.23 -0.70 -7.80
C TYR A 66 -5.67 -1.34 -6.48
N PHE A 67 -6.91 -1.06 -6.09
CA PHE A 67 -7.56 -1.73 -4.98
C PHE A 67 -8.45 -2.83 -5.54
N VAL A 68 -8.05 -4.08 -5.35
CA VAL A 68 -8.79 -5.25 -5.83
C VAL A 68 -9.49 -5.89 -4.65
N HIS A 69 -10.75 -6.24 -4.89
CA HIS A 69 -11.77 -6.63 -3.92
C HIS A 69 -12.36 -5.48 -3.08
N PRO A 70 -13.54 -5.00 -3.48
CA PRO A 70 -14.28 -4.07 -2.67
C PRO A 70 -15.72 -4.53 -2.47
N GLY A 71 -16.02 -5.06 -1.29
CA GLY A 71 -17.38 -4.90 -0.77
C GLY A 71 -17.74 -3.41 -0.79
N LEU A 72 -19.03 -3.07 -0.78
CA LEU A 72 -19.51 -1.68 -0.86
C LEU A 72 -18.80 -0.76 0.16
N GLN A 73 -18.55 -1.28 1.36
CA GLN A 73 -17.82 -0.61 2.43
C GLN A 73 -16.37 -0.29 2.06
N SER A 74 -15.60 -1.26 1.55
CA SER A 74 -14.22 -1.06 1.11
C SER A 74 -14.14 -0.09 -0.06
N ARG A 75 -15.11 -0.13 -0.99
CA ARG A 75 -15.24 0.83 -2.11
C ARG A 75 -15.37 2.27 -1.61
N LEU A 76 -16.28 2.50 -0.66
CA LEU A 76 -16.52 3.82 -0.08
C LEU A 76 -15.31 4.31 0.74
N PHE A 77 -14.70 3.39 1.49
CA PHE A 77 -13.47 3.61 2.23
C PHE A 77 -12.32 4.05 1.32
N PHE A 78 -12.05 3.31 0.23
CA PHE A 78 -10.96 3.64 -0.69
C PHE A 78 -11.23 4.88 -1.54
N ALA A 79 -12.49 5.16 -1.92
CA ALA A 79 -12.85 6.42 -2.59
C ALA A 79 -12.52 7.66 -1.74
N THR A 80 -12.61 7.51 -0.42
CA THR A 80 -12.26 8.56 0.54
C THR A 80 -10.74 8.57 0.78
N PHE A 81 -10.14 7.40 1.03
CA PHE A 81 -8.73 7.26 1.35
C PHE A 81 -7.79 7.58 0.19
N GLY A 82 -8.15 7.25 -1.05
CA GLY A 82 -7.38 7.61 -2.23
C GLY A 82 -7.20 9.13 -2.35
N ARG A 83 -8.22 9.91 -1.97
CA ARG A 83 -8.04 11.37 -1.86
C ARG A 83 -7.04 11.73 -0.77
N PHE A 84 -7.11 11.14 0.42
CA PHE A 84 -6.16 11.46 1.52
C PHE A 84 -4.70 11.02 1.26
N LEU A 85 -4.47 9.96 0.48
CA LEU A 85 -3.12 9.51 0.11
C LEU A 85 -2.54 10.22 -1.11
N PHE A 86 -3.38 10.53 -2.10
CA PHE A 86 -2.95 11.01 -3.41
C PHE A 86 -3.32 12.48 -3.67
N SER A 87 -4.08 13.15 -2.80
CA SER A 87 -4.13 14.61 -2.80
C SER A 87 -2.81 15.09 -2.20
N GLY A 88 -1.85 15.35 -3.08
CA GLY A 88 -0.74 16.21 -2.73
C GLY A 88 -1.31 17.51 -2.16
N GLY A 89 -0.90 17.85 -0.94
CA GLY A 89 -0.59 19.25 -0.69
C GLY A 89 0.51 19.67 -1.64
#